data_AF-A0AAJ1C3L3-F1
#
_entry.id   AF-A0AAJ1C3L3-F1
#
_cell.length_a   1.000
_cell.length_b   1.000
_cell.length_c   1.000
_cell.angle_alpha   90.00
_cell.angle_beta   90.00
_cell.angle_gamma   90.00
#
_symmetry.space_group_name_H-M   'P 1'
#
loop_
_entity.id
_entity.type
_entity.pdbx_description
1 polymer ?
#
loop_
_entity_poly.entity_id
_entity_poly.type
_entity_poly.pdbx_seq_one_letter_code
_entity_poly.pdbx_strand_id
1 'polypeptide(L)'
;MNSEIGIMDGVARQVGGASGIGAKSLIDEQFNDYKDCVHSVMTTSVLDEREFNFTINAFGTTVGRLIHMHSPGEDGCAFYSETYIGMKVPVLGFLFNWLLLPSIYSRKQGKHWNNHNIEESGSAEDVLPVLYSHAHGE
;
A
#
# COMPACT_ATOMS: atom_id res chain seq x y z
N MET A 1 4.08 30.54 -16.53
CA MET A 1 3.71 29.73 -15.36
C MET A 1 3.51 28.31 -15.87
N ASN A 2 4.56 27.51 -15.84
CA ASN A 2 4.48 26.09 -16.18
C ASN A 2 4.17 25.36 -14.89
N SER A 3 2.94 24.86 -14.75
CA SER A 3 2.63 23.82 -13.77
C SER A 3 3.18 22.51 -14.33
N GLU A 4 4.40 22.16 -13.91
CA GLU A 4 4.89 20.79 -14.07
C GLU A 4 3.95 19.88 -13.27
N ILE A 5 3.22 19.03 -13.97
CA ILE A 5 2.53 17.88 -13.39
C ILE A 5 3.66 16.98 -12.87
N GLY A 6 3.98 17.10 -11.59
CA GLY A 6 4.88 16.19 -10.91
C GLY A 6 4.19 14.84 -10.78
N ILE A 7 4.33 13.99 -11.80
CA ILE A 7 4.05 12.56 -11.65
C ILE A 7 5.07 12.04 -10.65
N MET A 8 4.61 11.55 -9.51
CA MET A 8 5.51 10.92 -8.56
C MET A 8 6.02 9.57 -9.07
N ASP A 9 7.33 9.39 -8.93
CA ASP A 9 8.07 8.14 -9.18
C ASP A 9 7.76 7.13 -8.05
N GLY A 10 6.69 6.37 -8.23
CA GLY A 10 6.38 5.16 -7.46
C GLY A 10 6.24 3.98 -8.39
N VAL A 11 7.02 2.91 -8.19
CA VAL A 11 6.92 1.68 -9.00
C VAL A 11 6.64 0.49 -8.09
N ALA A 12 5.39 0.05 -8.08
CA ALA A 12 5.06 -1.30 -7.66
C ALA A 12 5.46 -2.27 -8.77
N ARG A 13 6.58 -2.99 -8.59
CA ARG A 13 6.99 -4.05 -9.51
C ARG A 13 6.86 -5.42 -8.89
N GLN A 14 6.34 -6.35 -9.66
CA GLN A 14 6.32 -7.74 -9.26
C GLN A 14 7.74 -8.30 -9.22
N VAL A 15 8.08 -9.00 -8.14
CA VAL A 15 9.36 -9.70 -7.97
C VAL A 15 9.14 -11.17 -8.37
N GLY A 16 9.29 -11.48 -9.66
CA GLY A 16 9.07 -12.82 -10.21
C GLY A 16 7.92 -12.87 -11.23
N GLY A 17 7.42 -14.07 -11.54
CA GLY A 17 6.62 -14.33 -12.75
C GLY A 17 5.11 -14.59 -12.61
N ALA A 18 4.54 -14.67 -11.39
CA ALA A 18 3.10 -14.93 -11.22
C ALA A 18 2.44 -13.94 -10.26
N SER A 19 1.34 -13.30 -10.71
CA SER A 19 0.47 -12.45 -9.89
C SER A 19 -0.51 -13.32 -9.10
N GLY A 20 -1.01 -12.82 -7.98
CA GLY A 20 -1.96 -13.54 -7.12
C GLY A 20 -1.49 -13.74 -5.69
N ILE A 21 -2.23 -14.53 -4.92
CA ILE A 21 -1.90 -14.82 -3.52
C ILE A 21 -0.51 -15.47 -3.43
N GLY A 22 0.33 -14.96 -2.54
CA GLY A 22 1.72 -15.36 -2.36
C GLY A 22 2.71 -14.66 -3.29
N ALA A 23 2.24 -13.88 -4.27
CA ALA A 23 3.10 -13.07 -5.13
C ALA A 23 3.84 -12.01 -4.29
N LYS A 24 5.08 -11.72 -4.70
CA LYS A 24 5.90 -10.68 -4.08
C LYS A 24 5.91 -9.45 -4.96
N SER A 25 5.67 -8.30 -4.37
CA SER A 25 5.78 -7.00 -5.01
C SER A 25 6.83 -6.18 -4.27
N LEU A 26 7.78 -5.62 -5.01
CA LEU A 26 8.62 -4.55 -4.50
C LEU A 26 7.84 -3.26 -4.70
N ILE A 27 7.50 -2.64 -3.58
CA ILE A 27 6.92 -1.32 -3.51
C ILE A 27 8.07 -0.35 -3.25
N ASP A 28 8.32 0.51 -4.23
CA ASP A 28 9.31 1.58 -4.16
C ASP A 28 8.60 2.89 -4.49
N GLU A 29 8.12 3.57 -3.45
CA GLU A 29 7.19 4.70 -3.56
C GLU A 29 7.66 5.87 -2.72
N GLN A 30 7.59 7.07 -3.27
CA GLN A 30 7.72 8.31 -2.53
C GLN A 30 6.33 8.86 -2.20
N PHE A 31 6.15 9.42 -1.01
CA PHE A 31 4.92 10.12 -0.64
C PHE A 31 5.03 11.60 -1.03
N ASN A 32 3.99 12.13 -1.73
CA ASN A 32 3.94 13.30 -2.66
C ASN A 32 4.69 14.33 -1.78
N ASP A 33 4.04 14.79 -0.70
CA ASP A 33 4.42 16.04 -0.05
C ASP A 33 5.50 15.87 1.02
N TYR A 34 5.89 14.62 1.29
CA TYR A 34 6.54 14.29 2.56
C TYR A 34 8.00 13.89 2.43
N LYS A 35 8.52 13.68 1.20
CA LYS A 35 9.86 13.14 0.90
C LYS A 35 10.17 11.80 1.59
N ASP A 36 9.18 11.22 2.27
CA ASP A 36 9.26 9.90 2.85
C ASP A 36 9.17 8.90 1.69
N CYS A 37 10.03 7.89 1.73
CA CYS A 37 9.99 6.80 0.77
C CYS A 37 9.72 5.48 1.48
N VAL A 38 8.89 4.64 0.87
CA VAL A 38 8.72 3.24 1.22
C VAL A 38 9.48 2.41 0.21
N HIS A 39 10.40 1.61 0.72
CA HIS A 39 11.09 0.58 -0.05
C HIS A 39 10.87 -0.75 0.64
N SER A 40 9.89 -1.54 0.17
CA SER A 40 9.48 -2.76 0.85
C SER A 40 9.08 -3.86 -0.10
N VAL A 41 9.52 -5.08 0.18
CA VAL A 41 8.98 -6.27 -0.46
C VAL A 41 7.77 -6.74 0.33
N MET A 42 6.60 -6.60 -0.30
CA MET A 42 5.32 -7.03 0.25
C MET A 42 4.90 -8.35 -0.40
N THR A 43 4.18 -9.18 0.34
CA THR A 43 3.61 -10.44 -0.16
C THR A 43 2.09 -10.34 -0.15
N THR A 44 1.45 -10.54 -1.31
CA THR A 44 -0.01 -10.57 -1.42
C THR A 44 -0.56 -11.69 -0.56
N SER A 45 -1.36 -11.35 0.44
CA SER A 45 -1.96 -12.31 1.37
C SER A 45 -3.41 -12.62 1.03
N VAL A 46 -4.14 -11.66 0.44
CA VAL A 46 -5.50 -11.82 -0.06
C VAL A 46 -5.61 -11.10 -1.40
N LEU A 47 -6.26 -11.74 -2.36
CA LEU A 47 -6.64 -11.13 -3.63
C LEU A 47 -7.95 -11.77 -4.09
N ASP A 48 -9.03 -11.03 -4.03
CA ASP A 48 -10.35 -11.41 -4.54
C ASP A 48 -11.14 -10.18 -5.03
N GLU A 49 -12.44 -10.32 -5.24
CA GLU A 49 -13.31 -9.26 -5.75
C GLU A 49 -13.49 -8.07 -4.79
N ARG A 50 -13.11 -8.20 -3.51
CA ARG A 50 -13.32 -7.20 -2.47
C ARG A 50 -12.03 -6.78 -1.80
N GLU A 51 -11.07 -7.69 -1.67
CA GLU A 51 -9.88 -7.48 -0.87
C GLU A 51 -8.60 -7.60 -1.68
N PHE A 52 -7.67 -6.68 -1.39
CA PHE A 52 -6.30 -6.77 -1.89
C PHE A 52 -5.30 -6.46 -0.78
N ASN A 53 -4.93 -7.51 -0.04
CA ASN A 53 -4.15 -7.36 1.19
C ASN A 53 -2.71 -7.80 1.01
N PHE A 54 -1.83 -7.21 1.81
CA PHE A 54 -0.41 -7.53 1.83
C PHE A 54 0.11 -7.82 3.24
N THR A 55 1.16 -8.64 3.28
CA THR A 55 2.01 -8.84 4.45
C THR A 55 3.40 -8.31 4.18
N ILE A 56 3.95 -7.60 5.17
CA ILE A 56 5.33 -7.13 5.17
C ILE A 56 6.11 -8.10 6.04
N ASN A 57 7.13 -8.74 5.47
CA ASN A 57 7.92 -9.75 6.15
C ASN A 57 9.36 -9.27 6.33
N ALA A 58 9.88 -9.37 7.55
CA ALA A 58 11.29 -9.13 7.86
C ALA A 58 11.79 -10.22 8.81
N PHE A 59 13.05 -10.65 8.64
CA PHE A 59 13.65 -11.71 9.46
C PHE A 59 12.83 -13.00 9.55
N GLY A 60 12.12 -13.36 8.47
CA GLY A 60 11.29 -14.57 8.42
C GLY A 60 9.96 -14.48 9.18
N THR A 61 9.57 -13.30 9.65
CA THR A 61 8.32 -13.06 10.38
C THR A 61 7.55 -11.88 9.78
N THR A 62 6.23 -11.89 9.95
CA THR A 62 5.37 -10.75 9.56
C THR A 62 5.57 -9.61 10.54
N VAL A 63 6.04 -8.47 10.01
CA VAL A 63 6.29 -7.22 10.75
C VAL A 63 5.29 -6.13 10.38
N GLY A 64 4.40 -6.40 9.43
CA GLY A 64 3.32 -5.49 9.10
C GLY A 64 2.27 -6.12 8.20
N ARG A 65 1.12 -5.46 8.09
CA ARG A 65 0.01 -5.83 7.23
C ARG A 65 -0.59 -4.56 6.63
N LEU A 66 -0.97 -4.66 5.36
CA LEU A 66 -1.75 -3.66 4.65
C LEU A 66 -3.05 -4.32 4.23
N ILE A 67 -4.17 -3.72 4.60
CA ILE A 67 -5.51 -4.22 4.32
C ILE A 67 -6.19 -3.21 3.42
N HIS A 68 -6.53 -3.61 2.20
CA HIS A 68 -7.35 -2.81 1.29
C HIS A 68 -8.65 -3.54 1.01
N MET A 69 -9.76 -2.88 1.31
CA MET A 69 -11.10 -3.40 1.06
C MET A 69 -11.88 -2.44 0.17
N HIS A 70 -12.65 -3.01 -0.73
CA HIS A 70 -13.54 -2.34 -1.65
C HIS A 70 -14.95 -2.84 -1.42
N SER A 71 -15.91 -1.93 -1.36
CA SER A 71 -17.32 -2.27 -1.26
C SER A 71 -18.17 -1.36 -2.14
N PRO A 72 -19.22 -1.89 -2.81
CA PRO A 72 -20.15 -1.05 -3.55
C PRO A 72 -20.80 0.00 -2.64
N GLY A 73 -20.87 1.24 -3.12
CA GLY A 73 -21.64 2.34 -2.55
C GLY A 73 -22.72 2.83 -3.52
N GLU A 74 -23.59 3.74 -3.09
CA GLU A 74 -24.69 4.25 -3.92
C GLU A 74 -24.19 4.91 -5.22
N ASP A 75 -23.10 5.67 -5.14
CA ASP A 75 -22.53 6.42 -6.27
C ASP A 75 -21.18 5.86 -6.78
N GLY A 76 -20.80 4.64 -6.38
CA GLY A 76 -19.53 4.06 -6.82
C GLY A 76 -18.96 3.00 -5.87
N CYS A 77 -17.69 3.16 -5.49
CA CYS A 77 -16.98 2.22 -4.63
C CYS A 77 -16.45 2.94 -3.38
N ALA A 78 -16.70 2.38 -2.21
CA ALA A 78 -16.03 2.78 -0.99
C ALA A 78 -14.70 2.03 -0.86
N PHE A 79 -13.64 2.78 -0.57
CA PHE A 79 -12.30 2.25 -0.32
C PHE A 79 -11.95 2.37 1.16
N TYR A 80 -11.44 1.28 1.74
CA TYR A 80 -10.90 1.24 3.08
C TYR A 80 -9.45 0.77 3.03
N SER A 81 -8.55 1.52 3.68
CA SER A 81 -7.17 1.12 3.91
C SER A 81 -6.84 1.13 5.39
N GLU A 82 -6.24 0.04 5.87
CA GLU A 82 -5.65 -0.06 7.20
C GLU A 82 -4.23 -0.61 7.11
N THR A 83 -3.31 0.03 7.84
CA THR A 83 -1.93 -0.43 7.95
C THR A 83 -1.59 -0.73 9.40
N TYR A 84 -1.16 -1.96 9.63
CA TYR A 84 -0.58 -2.38 10.90
C TYR A 84 0.93 -2.57 10.72
N ILE A 85 1.74 -1.90 11.53
CA ILE A 85 3.18 -2.13 11.61
C ILE A 85 3.54 -2.57 13.03
N GLY A 86 4.23 -3.71 13.15
CA GLY A 86 4.65 -4.30 14.41
C GLY A 86 4.71 -5.82 14.34
N MET A 87 5.36 -6.40 15.35
CA MET A 87 5.43 -7.85 15.52
C MET A 87 4.52 -8.32 16.66
N LYS A 88 3.80 -9.43 16.42
CA LYS A 88 2.93 -10.09 17.41
C LYS A 88 3.59 -11.28 18.13
N VAL A 89 4.87 -11.57 17.87
CA VAL A 89 5.59 -12.70 18.50
C VAL A 89 5.86 -12.40 19.97
N PRO A 90 5.57 -13.30 20.93
CA PRO A 90 5.91 -13.11 22.34
C PRO A 90 7.42 -12.85 22.53
N VAL A 91 7.79 -11.94 23.44
CA VAL A 91 9.18 -11.50 23.74
C VAL A 91 9.88 -10.78 22.58
N LEU A 92 10.02 -11.41 21.40
CA LEU A 92 10.65 -10.79 20.22
C LEU A 92 9.85 -9.58 19.71
N GLY A 93 8.52 -9.65 19.74
CA GLY A 93 7.65 -8.54 19.37
C GLY A 93 7.77 -7.38 20.34
N PHE A 94 7.95 -7.63 21.64
CA PHE A 94 8.20 -6.57 22.61
C PHE A 94 9.49 -5.81 22.29
N LEU A 95 10.60 -6.54 22.08
CA LEU A 95 11.89 -5.93 21.76
C LEU A 95 11.84 -5.13 20.45
N PHE A 96 11.26 -5.68 19.39
CA PHE A 96 11.15 -4.98 18.12
C PHE A 96 10.24 -3.75 18.21
N ASN A 97 9.04 -3.90 18.76
CA ASN A 97 8.07 -2.81 18.85
C ASN A 97 8.57 -1.67 19.76
N TRP A 98 9.40 -1.97 20.76
CA TRP A 98 9.92 -0.97 21.69
C TRP A 98 11.25 -0.34 21.23
N LEU A 99 12.19 -1.14 20.71
CA LEU A 99 13.54 -0.67 20.34
C LEU A 99 13.65 -0.23 18.89
N LEU A 100 13.14 -1.05 17.96
CA LEU A 100 13.42 -0.90 16.54
C LEU A 100 12.32 -0.12 15.82
N LEU A 101 11.05 -0.44 16.10
CA LEU A 101 9.90 0.15 15.43
C LEU A 101 9.91 1.70 15.45
N PRO A 102 10.14 2.39 16.59
CA PRO A 102 10.15 3.85 16.60
C PRO A 102 11.25 4.49 15.74
N SER A 103 12.34 3.76 15.48
CA SER A 103 13.47 4.24 14.68
C SER A 103 13.28 4.05 13.18
N ILE A 104 12.45 3.08 12.78
CA ILE A 104 12.20 2.72 11.38
C ILE A 104 10.84 3.22 10.87
N TYR A 105 9.86 3.39 11.75
CA TYR A 105 8.51 3.80 11.39
C TYR A 105 7.92 4.71 12.46
N SER A 106 7.87 6.01 12.16
CA SER A 106 7.30 7.00 13.06
C SER A 106 5.78 7.15 12.84
N ARG A 107 5.08 7.66 13.87
CA ARG A 107 3.66 8.04 13.73
C ARG A 107 3.42 9.06 12.61
N LYS A 108 4.41 9.93 12.36
CA LYS A 108 4.37 10.93 11.29
C LYS A 108 4.36 10.25 9.92
N GLN A 109 5.27 9.29 9.70
CA GLN A 109 5.30 8.47 8.49
C GLN A 109 4.01 7.67 8.31
N GLY A 110 3.44 7.12 9.39
CA GLY A 110 2.14 6.46 9.32
C GLY A 110 1.00 7.37 8.88
N LYS A 111 0.99 8.62 9.33
CA LYS A 111 0.01 9.61 8.85
C LYS A 111 0.22 9.95 7.38
N HIS A 112 1.47 10.13 6.96
CA HIS A 112 1.79 10.42 5.56
C HIS A 112 1.41 9.26 4.63
N TRP A 113 1.68 8.02 5.05
CA TRP A 113 1.24 6.82 4.34
C TRP A 113 -0.29 6.77 4.17
N ASN A 114 -1.04 7.09 5.23
CA ASN A 114 -2.50 7.13 5.14
C ASN A 114 -3.00 8.22 4.18
N ASN A 115 -2.38 9.40 4.20
CA ASN A 115 -2.72 10.48 3.27
C ASN A 115 -2.41 10.09 1.81
N HIS A 116 -1.26 9.45 1.58
CA HIS A 116 -0.87 8.96 0.28
C HIS A 116 -1.89 7.95 -0.30
N ASN A 117 -2.34 6.98 0.50
CA ASN A 117 -3.40 6.05 0.07
C ASN A 117 -4.71 6.77 -0.32
N ILE A 118 -5.08 7.84 0.37
CA ILE A 118 -6.25 8.66 0.04
C ILE A 118 -6.04 9.40 -1.28
N GLU A 119 -4.87 10.00 -1.48
CA GLU A 119 -4.51 10.73 -2.70
C GLU A 119 -4.52 9.81 -3.94
N GLU A 120 -3.91 8.63 -3.83
CA GLU A 120 -3.88 7.63 -4.91
C GLU A 120 -5.26 7.09 -5.23
N SER A 121 -6.03 6.72 -4.21
CA SER A 121 -7.38 6.17 -4.42
C SER A 121 -8.35 7.23 -4.94
N GLY A 122 -8.23 8.48 -4.48
CA GLY A 122 -9.00 9.60 -4.99
C GLY A 122 -8.64 9.92 -6.45
N SER A 123 -7.36 9.90 -6.81
CA SER A 123 -6.94 10.09 -8.20
C SER A 123 -7.38 8.94 -9.12
N ALA A 124 -7.45 7.73 -8.59
CA ALA A 124 -7.92 6.56 -9.32
C ALA A 124 -9.40 6.66 -9.71
N GLU A 125 -10.23 7.35 -8.92
CA GLU A 125 -11.66 7.58 -9.23
C GLU A 125 -11.86 8.26 -10.59
N ASP A 126 -10.99 9.22 -10.93
CA ASP A 126 -11.09 9.97 -12.18
C ASP A 126 -10.62 9.16 -13.41
N VAL A 127 -9.69 8.22 -13.21
CA VAL A 127 -8.97 7.54 -14.29
C VAL A 127 -9.49 6.12 -14.54
N LEU A 128 -9.88 5.39 -13.49
CA LEU A 128 -10.30 4.00 -13.59
C LEU A 128 -11.52 3.79 -14.50
N PRO A 129 -12.60 4.60 -14.44
CA PRO A 129 -13.74 4.43 -15.34
C PRO A 129 -13.34 4.59 -16.81
N VAL A 130 -12.50 5.60 -17.11
CA VAL A 130 -12.01 5.88 -18.47
C VAL A 130 -11.17 4.72 -19.00
N LEU A 131 -10.23 4.22 -18.19
CA LEU A 131 -9.40 3.07 -18.56
C LEU A 131 -10.22 1.79 -18.74
N TYR A 132 -11.20 1.57 -17.86
CA TYR A 132 -12.08 0.41 -17.93
C TYR A 132 -12.91 0.41 -19.21
N SER A 133 -13.57 1.53 -19.54
CA SER A 133 -14.32 1.69 -20.81
C SER A 133 -13.42 1.50 -22.02
N HIS A 134 -12.21 2.07 -22.01
CA HIS A 134 -11.26 1.90 -23.12
C HIS A 134 -10.84 0.44 -23.32
N ALA A 135 -10.60 -0.30 -22.23
CA ALA A 135 -10.15 -1.69 -22.30
C ALA A 135 -11.27 -2.68 -22.67
N HIS A 136 -12.53 -2.38 -22.32
CA HIS A 136 -13.66 -3.29 -22.50
C HIS A 136 -14.63 -2.87 -23.61
N GLY A 137 -14.42 -1.71 -24.25
CA GLY A 137 -15.11 -1.32 -25.47
C GLY A 137 -16.59 -1.00 -25.27
N GLU A 138 -16.91 -0.19 -24.25
CA GLU A 138 -18.19 0.54 -24.16
C GLU A 138 -18.05 1.96 -24.72
#